data_AF-A0A534R8E7-F1
#
_entry.id   AF-A0A534R8E7-F1
#
_cell.length_a   1.000
_cell.length_b   1.000
_cell.length_c   1.000
_cell.angle_alpha   90.00
_cell.angle_beta   90.00
_cell.angle_gamma   90.00
#
_symmetry.space_group_name_H-M   'P 1'
#
loop_
_entity.id
_entity.type
_entity.pdbx_description
1 polymer ?
#
loop_
_entity_poly.entity_id
_entity_poly.type
_entity_poly.pdbx_seq_one_letter_code
_entity_poly.pdbx_strand_id
1 'polypeptide(L)'
;MLSTGGRAGTRGILAVGGTEFTIHRLDAMGEKAARLPFSLKILLENLLRREDGQRVTRHHVDAVLGWNPTAIPDREIPFMPARVLLQDFTGVPAVVDLAAMRDAVRRMGGDPKRINPLQPADLVIDHSVQVDVFGTSAAFGANVELEFERNRERYAFLRWGQRAFGNFRVVPPDTGIVHQVNLEYLAPVVFRQGNNGEQLAYPDTVLGTDSHTTMVNGLGVVGWGVGGIEAEAAMLGQPTVMLVPQVIGVRLHGAVAPGATATDVVLTVTEMLRKRGVVGKFVEFYGPGLSSLGLADRATIANMAPEYGATIGFFPIDDETLAYLRLTGRDPGIVELVEAYARAQGLFRSASTPDPIFSDRLELDLGQVEPSLAGPRRPQDRVPLRGMRGAWRQALRDFVKDQTVNDTTVANWVAEGGRPGPTAATTFHPRDLGELSKTVPVEMDGQQGELGHGAVVIAAITSCTNTSNPSVMLGAGILARKA
;
A
#
# COMPACT_ATOMS: atom_id res chain seq x y z
N MET A 1 -47.07 17.36 4.11
CA MET A 1 -46.86 15.93 4.44
C MET A 1 -45.69 15.45 3.59
N LEU A 2 -44.49 15.42 4.18
CA LEU A 2 -43.24 15.02 3.54
C LEU A 2 -42.93 13.58 3.95
N SER A 3 -42.94 12.66 2.98
CA SER A 3 -42.45 11.29 3.14
C SER A 3 -40.93 11.28 2.93
N THR A 4 -40.17 11.25 4.02
CA THR A 4 -38.69 11.22 4.02
C THR A 4 -38.19 9.92 4.66
N GLY A 5 -37.91 8.92 3.83
CA GLY A 5 -37.27 7.66 4.22
C GLY A 5 -35.75 7.78 4.40
N GLY A 6 -35.29 8.81 5.12
CA GLY A 6 -33.89 9.03 5.47
C GLY A 6 -33.78 9.96 6.68
N ARG A 7 -33.87 9.41 7.90
CA ARG A 7 -33.66 10.12 9.17
C ARG A 7 -32.13 10.24 9.40
N ALA A 8 -31.48 11.35 9.75
CA ALA A 8 -31.84 12.76 9.92
C ALA A 8 -30.57 13.65 9.70
N GLY A 9 -30.69 14.74 8.92
CA GLY A 9 -29.83 15.95 9.01
C GLY A 9 -28.45 15.98 8.33
N THR A 10 -27.86 14.86 7.90
CA THR A 10 -26.51 14.85 7.31
C THR A 10 -26.46 15.04 5.81
N ARG A 11 -27.54 14.70 5.07
CA ARG A 11 -27.57 14.90 3.61
C ARG A 11 -27.48 16.39 3.26
N GLY A 12 -26.63 16.73 2.31
CA GLY A 12 -26.48 18.08 1.77
C GLY A 12 -26.10 18.04 0.29
N ILE A 13 -26.16 19.19 -0.36
CA ILE A 13 -25.80 19.36 -1.77
C ILE A 13 -24.44 20.06 -1.88
N LEU A 14 -23.57 19.51 -2.70
CA LEU A 14 -22.28 20.06 -3.11
C LEU A 14 -22.34 20.32 -4.62
N ALA A 15 -22.31 21.60 -5.03
CA ALA A 15 -22.28 21.98 -6.43
C ALA A 15 -20.82 22.06 -6.93
N VAL A 16 -20.49 21.33 -7.98
CA VAL A 16 -19.16 21.31 -8.61
C VAL A 16 -19.32 21.27 -10.13
N GLY A 17 -18.67 22.18 -10.87
CA GLY A 17 -18.68 22.15 -12.33
C GLY A 17 -20.07 22.14 -12.98
N GLY A 18 -21.07 22.78 -12.35
CA GLY A 18 -22.47 22.78 -12.81
C GLY A 18 -23.26 21.49 -12.52
N THR A 19 -22.67 20.52 -11.82
CA THR A 19 -23.34 19.31 -11.35
C THR A 19 -23.59 19.41 -9.85
N GLU A 20 -24.80 19.03 -9.41
CA GLU A 20 -25.14 18.93 -7.99
C GLU A 20 -24.91 17.50 -7.50
N PHE A 21 -24.06 17.35 -6.49
CA PHE A 21 -23.80 16.08 -5.83
C PHE A 21 -24.43 16.07 -4.44
N THR A 22 -25.22 15.04 -4.13
CA THR A 22 -25.59 14.73 -2.77
C THR A 22 -24.38 14.18 -2.03
N ILE A 23 -24.16 14.66 -0.80
CA ILE A 23 -23.12 14.19 0.11
C ILE A 23 -23.70 13.96 1.51
N HIS A 24 -23.08 13.09 2.29
CA HIS A 24 -23.36 12.94 3.72
C HIS A 24 -22.37 13.80 4.52
N ARG A 25 -22.80 15.00 4.91
CA ARG A 25 -21.92 16.02 5.50
C ARG A 25 -21.44 15.65 6.90
N LEU A 26 -20.12 15.66 7.08
CA LEU A 26 -19.46 15.41 8.37
C LEU A 26 -19.58 16.60 9.33
N ASP A 27 -19.66 17.83 8.81
CA ASP A 27 -19.80 19.06 9.61
C ASP A 27 -21.09 19.07 10.45
N ALA A 28 -22.15 18.43 9.97
CA ALA A 28 -23.41 18.26 10.67
C ALA A 28 -23.27 17.46 11.98
N MET A 29 -22.16 16.72 12.16
CA MET A 29 -21.84 15.99 13.39
C MET A 29 -21.02 16.81 14.40
N GLY A 30 -20.71 18.07 14.08
CA GLY A 30 -20.08 19.03 14.99
C GLY A 30 -18.62 18.73 15.33
N GLU A 31 -18.14 19.31 16.44
CA GLU A 31 -16.72 19.24 16.85
C GLU A 31 -16.20 17.80 17.03
N LYS A 32 -17.08 16.86 17.41
CA LYS A 32 -16.70 15.45 17.60
C LYS A 32 -16.21 14.80 16.31
N ALA A 33 -16.77 15.17 15.17
CA ALA A 33 -16.29 14.69 13.86
C ALA A 33 -15.05 15.47 13.40
N ALA A 34 -15.02 16.78 13.65
CA ALA A 34 -13.91 17.64 13.22
C ALA A 34 -12.55 17.20 13.81
N ARG A 35 -12.53 16.75 15.08
CA ARG A 35 -11.33 16.31 15.81
C ARG A 35 -10.79 14.94 15.42
N LEU A 36 -11.54 14.14 14.67
CA LEU A 36 -11.13 12.78 14.30
C LEU A 36 -9.92 12.82 13.35
N PRO A 37 -8.99 11.85 13.44
CA PRO A 37 -8.06 11.54 12.36
C PRO A 37 -8.78 11.41 11.01
N PHE A 38 -8.10 11.79 9.93
CA PHE A 38 -8.67 11.79 8.59
C PHE A 38 -9.18 10.40 8.18
N SER A 39 -8.41 9.37 8.51
CA SER A 39 -8.80 7.97 8.30
C SER A 39 -10.11 7.60 9.00
N LEU A 40 -10.36 8.07 10.23
CA LEU A 40 -11.61 7.83 10.96
C LEU A 40 -12.78 8.66 10.43
N LYS A 41 -12.53 9.87 9.89
CA LYS A 41 -13.56 10.66 9.20
C LYS A 41 -14.11 9.92 7.97
N ILE A 42 -13.25 9.19 7.26
CA ILE A 42 -13.66 8.34 6.11
C ILE A 42 -14.52 7.15 6.59
N LEU A 43 -14.17 6.50 7.71
CA LEU A 43 -15.02 5.47 8.31
C LEU A 43 -16.37 6.03 8.77
N LEU A 44 -16.38 7.23 9.35
CA LEU A 44 -17.61 7.93 9.75
C LEU A 44 -18.51 8.24 8.54
N GLU A 45 -17.96 8.75 7.44
CA GLU A 45 -18.70 8.95 6.19
C GLU A 45 -19.34 7.65 5.71
N ASN A 46 -18.57 6.56 5.73
CA ASN A 46 -19.03 5.24 5.29
C ASN A 46 -20.27 4.81 6.08
N LEU A 47 -20.22 4.94 7.41
CA LEU A 47 -21.33 4.62 8.30
C LEU A 47 -22.54 5.52 8.06
N LEU A 48 -22.33 6.84 7.94
CA LEU A 48 -23.43 7.80 7.71
C LEU A 48 -24.15 7.58 6.38
N ARG A 49 -23.41 7.21 5.33
CA ARG A 49 -23.97 6.92 4.01
C ARG A 49 -24.72 5.58 3.96
N ARG A 50 -24.32 4.64 4.82
CA ARG A 50 -24.87 3.28 4.84
C ARG A 50 -25.87 3.02 5.98
N GLU A 51 -26.13 4.00 6.85
CA GLU A 51 -27.09 3.89 7.96
C GLU A 51 -28.48 3.46 7.45
N ASP A 52 -28.87 2.23 7.78
CA ASP A 52 -30.14 1.60 7.38
C ASP A 52 -30.98 1.15 8.58
N GLY A 53 -30.46 1.33 9.81
CA GLY A 53 -31.11 0.93 11.05
C GLY A 53 -31.09 -0.58 11.32
N GLN A 54 -30.48 -1.38 10.43
CA GLN A 54 -30.39 -2.83 10.56
C GLN A 54 -28.95 -3.30 10.54
N ARG A 55 -28.26 -3.16 9.39
CA ARG A 55 -26.84 -3.51 9.25
C ARG A 55 -25.97 -2.40 9.79
N VAL A 56 -26.29 -1.16 9.46
CA VAL A 56 -25.60 0.02 9.99
C VAL A 56 -26.58 0.81 10.83
N THR A 57 -26.34 0.84 12.14
CA THR A 57 -27.20 1.48 13.12
C THR A 57 -26.58 2.79 13.60
N ARG A 58 -27.41 3.64 14.21
CA ARG A 58 -26.94 4.87 14.87
C ARG A 58 -25.85 4.61 15.92
N HIS A 59 -25.90 3.46 16.59
CA HIS A 59 -24.88 3.06 17.57
C HIS A 59 -23.49 2.97 16.95
N HIS A 60 -23.35 2.49 15.71
CA HIS A 60 -22.07 2.43 15.02
C HIS A 60 -21.52 3.83 14.72
N VAL A 61 -22.38 4.75 14.29
CA VAL A 61 -22.02 6.16 14.06
C VAL A 61 -21.53 6.81 15.37
N ASP A 62 -22.29 6.62 16.45
CA ASP A 62 -21.96 7.18 17.76
C ASP A 62 -20.67 6.55 18.35
N ALA A 63 -20.35 5.29 18.02
CA ALA A 63 -19.10 4.64 18.41
C ALA A 63 -17.86 5.34 17.80
N VAL A 64 -17.93 5.73 16.53
CA VAL A 64 -16.83 6.49 15.88
C VAL A 64 -16.76 7.93 16.38
N LEU A 65 -17.91 8.61 16.55
CA LEU A 65 -17.95 9.97 17.12
C LEU A 65 -17.44 10.02 18.57
N GLY A 66 -17.71 8.94 19.32
CA GLY A 66 -17.26 8.72 20.69
C GLY A 66 -15.83 8.22 20.81
N TRP A 67 -15.08 8.11 19.71
CA TRP A 67 -13.73 7.57 19.71
C TRP A 67 -12.84 8.26 20.75
N ASN A 68 -12.22 7.44 21.59
CA ASN A 68 -11.27 7.86 22.61
C ASN A 68 -9.88 7.33 22.22
N PRO A 69 -8.89 8.20 21.96
CA PRO A 69 -7.55 7.80 21.54
C PRO A 69 -6.85 6.84 22.52
N THR A 70 -7.18 6.93 23.81
CA THR A 70 -6.52 6.17 24.89
C THR A 70 -7.25 4.88 25.25
N ALA A 71 -8.45 4.64 24.70
CA ALA A 71 -9.22 3.45 25.00
C ALA A 71 -8.67 2.22 24.27
N ILE A 72 -8.86 1.05 24.88
CA ILE A 72 -8.69 -0.23 24.19
C ILE A 72 -9.92 -0.41 23.28
N PRO A 73 -9.75 -0.69 21.97
CA PRO A 73 -10.87 -0.93 21.08
C PRO A 73 -11.76 -2.09 21.55
N ASP A 74 -13.04 -1.81 21.80
CA ASP A 74 -14.05 -2.78 22.24
C ASP A 74 -15.34 -2.69 21.41
N ARG A 75 -15.44 -1.75 20.47
CA ARG A 75 -16.61 -1.54 19.62
C ARG A 75 -16.34 -1.98 18.19
N GLU A 76 -17.19 -2.86 17.70
CA GLU A 76 -17.22 -3.26 16.30
C GLU A 76 -18.08 -2.29 15.47
N ILE A 77 -17.64 -2.06 14.24
CA ILE A 77 -18.36 -1.31 13.23
C ILE A 77 -18.37 -2.09 11.91
N PRO A 78 -19.48 -2.06 11.15
CA PRO A 78 -19.52 -2.54 9.79
C PRO A 78 -18.84 -1.55 8.85
N PHE A 79 -18.02 -2.04 7.93
CA PHE A 79 -17.36 -1.27 6.89
C PHE A 79 -17.69 -1.85 5.52
N MET A 80 -18.25 -1.02 4.64
CA MET A 80 -18.56 -1.40 3.27
C MET A 80 -17.65 -0.64 2.30
N PRO A 81 -16.66 -1.26 1.66
CA PRO A 81 -15.78 -0.53 0.74
C PRO A 81 -16.56 0.02 -0.46
N ALA A 82 -16.02 1.06 -1.08
CA ALA A 82 -16.53 1.61 -2.33
C ALA A 82 -16.25 0.67 -3.51
N ARG A 83 -15.16 -0.09 -3.46
CA ARG A 83 -14.76 -1.06 -4.49
C ARG A 83 -13.88 -2.18 -3.93
N VAL A 84 -13.69 -3.23 -4.73
CA VAL A 84 -12.81 -4.36 -4.44
C VAL A 84 -11.69 -4.43 -5.49
N LEU A 85 -10.47 -4.75 -5.05
CA LEU A 85 -9.31 -4.93 -5.93
C LEU A 85 -8.81 -6.38 -5.86
N LEU A 86 -8.54 -6.97 -7.01
CA LEU A 86 -8.08 -8.36 -7.13
C LEU A 86 -6.80 -8.39 -7.97
N GLN A 87 -5.94 -9.35 -7.66
CA GLN A 87 -4.85 -9.78 -8.54
C GLN A 87 -5.13 -11.20 -9.04
N ASP A 88 -4.45 -11.71 -10.05
CA ASP A 88 -4.85 -12.93 -10.75
C ASP A 88 -4.70 -14.25 -9.97
N PHE A 89 -3.81 -14.35 -8.98
CA PHE A 89 -3.67 -15.54 -8.12
C PHE A 89 -4.84 -15.70 -7.16
N THR A 90 -5.33 -14.61 -6.57
CA THR A 90 -6.48 -14.63 -5.64
C THR A 90 -7.80 -14.32 -6.33
N GLY A 91 -7.77 -13.65 -7.48
CA GLY A 91 -8.94 -13.30 -8.27
C GLY A 91 -9.49 -14.48 -9.06
N VAL A 92 -8.65 -15.40 -9.53
CA VAL A 92 -9.12 -16.66 -10.15
C VAL A 92 -10.02 -17.46 -9.19
N PRO A 93 -9.59 -17.82 -7.96
CA PRO A 93 -10.47 -18.53 -7.04
C PRO A 93 -11.72 -17.72 -6.69
N ALA A 94 -11.64 -16.40 -6.53
CA ALA A 94 -12.82 -15.59 -6.28
C ALA A 94 -13.87 -15.65 -7.42
N VAL A 95 -13.42 -15.66 -8.67
CA VAL A 95 -14.31 -15.81 -9.84
C VAL A 95 -14.86 -17.25 -9.92
N VAL A 96 -14.07 -18.26 -9.54
CA VAL A 96 -14.55 -19.65 -9.41
C VAL A 96 -15.66 -19.74 -8.35
N ASP A 97 -15.49 -19.10 -7.20
CA ASP A 97 -16.46 -19.13 -6.12
C ASP A 97 -17.77 -18.42 -6.51
N LEU A 98 -17.68 -17.27 -7.20
CA LEU A 98 -18.86 -16.64 -7.80
C LEU A 98 -19.58 -17.54 -8.83
N ALA A 99 -18.83 -18.28 -9.65
CA ALA A 99 -19.41 -19.23 -10.58
C ALA A 99 -20.10 -20.41 -9.86
N ALA A 100 -19.44 -20.97 -8.83
CA ALA A 100 -19.98 -22.05 -8.02
C ALA A 100 -21.23 -21.62 -7.25
N MET A 101 -21.26 -20.39 -6.74
CA MET A 101 -22.44 -19.78 -6.10
C MET A 101 -23.61 -19.65 -7.09
N ARG A 102 -23.36 -19.28 -8.35
CA ARG A 102 -24.40 -19.27 -9.39
C ARG A 102 -25.02 -20.65 -9.61
N ASP A 103 -24.19 -21.68 -9.69
CA ASP A 103 -24.66 -23.06 -9.83
C ASP A 103 -25.43 -23.52 -8.59
N ALA A 104 -24.99 -23.15 -7.39
CA ALA A 104 -25.71 -23.44 -6.15
C ALA A 104 -27.10 -22.79 -6.11
N VAL A 105 -27.20 -21.49 -6.42
CA VAL A 105 -28.48 -20.77 -6.50
C VAL A 105 -29.41 -21.40 -7.54
N ARG A 106 -28.86 -21.81 -8.70
CA ARG A 106 -29.62 -22.52 -9.73
C ARG A 106 -30.20 -23.84 -9.22
N ARG A 107 -29.39 -24.67 -8.54
CA ARG A 107 -29.83 -25.95 -7.95
C ARG A 107 -30.92 -25.76 -6.90
N MET A 108 -30.93 -24.62 -6.22
CA MET A 108 -31.96 -24.23 -5.25
C MET A 108 -33.22 -23.61 -5.90
N GLY A 109 -33.28 -23.51 -7.24
CA GLY A 109 -34.40 -22.92 -7.97
C GLY A 109 -34.45 -21.38 -7.97
N GLY A 110 -33.37 -20.72 -7.53
CA GLY A 110 -33.24 -19.26 -7.57
C GLY A 110 -32.67 -18.74 -8.89
N ASP A 111 -32.68 -17.41 -9.07
CA ASP A 111 -32.04 -16.74 -10.21
C ASP A 111 -30.52 -16.58 -9.99
N PRO A 112 -29.67 -17.26 -10.77
CA PRO A 112 -28.21 -17.16 -10.64
C PRO A 112 -27.67 -15.76 -10.91
N LYS A 113 -28.38 -14.92 -11.69
CA LYS A 113 -27.94 -13.55 -11.99
C LYS A 113 -27.90 -12.66 -10.75
N ARG A 114 -28.56 -13.06 -9.66
CA ARG A 114 -28.44 -12.38 -8.36
C ARG A 114 -27.05 -12.50 -7.75
N ILE A 115 -26.28 -13.52 -8.12
CA ILE A 115 -24.87 -13.62 -7.77
C ILE A 115 -24.09 -12.75 -8.76
N ASN A 116 -23.85 -11.52 -8.34
CA ASN A 116 -23.11 -10.52 -9.09
C ASN A 116 -22.45 -9.53 -8.11
N PRO A 117 -21.25 -9.02 -8.39
CA PRO A 117 -20.67 -7.92 -7.64
C PRO A 117 -21.61 -6.69 -7.58
N LEU A 118 -21.94 -6.27 -6.37
CA LEU A 118 -22.72 -5.08 -6.04
C LEU A 118 -21.83 -3.83 -5.90
N GLN A 119 -20.58 -4.01 -5.50
CA GLN A 119 -19.55 -2.98 -5.61
C GLN A 119 -18.70 -3.23 -6.87
N PRO A 120 -18.13 -2.17 -7.48
CA PRO A 120 -17.10 -2.31 -8.50
C PRO A 120 -15.98 -3.22 -8.04
N ALA A 121 -15.57 -4.14 -8.91
CA ALA A 121 -14.46 -5.06 -8.70
C ALA A 121 -13.51 -4.97 -9.88
N ASP A 122 -12.26 -4.63 -9.60
CA ASP A 122 -11.18 -4.53 -10.58
C ASP A 122 -10.19 -5.67 -10.34
N LEU A 123 -9.91 -6.47 -11.37
CA LEU A 123 -8.88 -7.52 -11.33
C LEU A 123 -7.73 -7.14 -12.24
N VAL A 124 -6.50 -7.12 -11.72
CA VAL A 124 -5.29 -6.88 -12.50
C VAL A 124 -4.52 -8.19 -12.67
N ILE A 125 -4.09 -8.49 -13.89
CA ILE A 125 -3.25 -9.66 -14.18
C ILE A 125 -1.79 -9.21 -14.17
N ASP A 126 -1.05 -9.59 -13.13
CA ASP A 126 0.34 -9.15 -12.91
C ASP A 126 1.23 -10.17 -12.18
N HIS A 127 0.66 -11.21 -11.55
CA HIS A 127 1.40 -12.25 -10.81
C HIS A 127 1.82 -13.44 -11.68
N SER A 128 1.52 -13.40 -12.97
CA SER A 128 1.73 -14.53 -13.89
C SER A 128 3.05 -14.48 -14.66
N VAL A 129 3.64 -13.30 -14.85
CA VAL A 129 4.91 -13.13 -15.56
C VAL A 129 6.10 -13.56 -14.70
N GLN A 130 7.07 -14.23 -15.33
CA GLN A 130 8.31 -14.68 -14.69
C GLN A 130 9.52 -14.15 -15.47
N VAL A 131 10.64 -13.98 -14.78
CA VAL A 131 11.91 -13.59 -15.42
C VAL A 131 12.63 -14.86 -15.90
N ASP A 132 12.15 -15.45 -16.98
CA ASP A 132 12.76 -16.63 -17.61
C ASP A 132 14.03 -16.24 -18.40
N VAL A 133 13.94 -15.11 -19.11
CA VAL A 133 15.02 -14.50 -19.87
C VAL A 133 15.27 -13.08 -19.33
N PHE A 134 16.54 -12.68 -19.25
CA PHE A 134 16.94 -11.34 -18.79
C PHE A 134 18.17 -10.83 -19.57
N GLY A 135 18.53 -9.56 -19.35
CA GLY A 135 19.80 -9.00 -19.86
C GLY A 135 19.87 -8.73 -21.37
N THR A 136 18.77 -8.88 -22.11
CA THR A 136 18.72 -8.65 -23.56
C THR A 136 17.47 -7.86 -23.96
N SER A 137 17.50 -7.21 -25.13
CA SER A 137 16.33 -6.48 -25.66
C SER A 137 15.15 -7.39 -26.04
N ALA A 138 15.39 -8.68 -26.25
CA ALA A 138 14.36 -9.67 -26.56
C ALA A 138 13.69 -10.27 -25.30
N ALA A 139 14.28 -10.06 -24.11
CA ALA A 139 13.85 -10.70 -22.87
C ALA A 139 12.38 -10.44 -22.54
N PHE A 140 11.90 -9.20 -22.69
CA PHE A 140 10.51 -8.86 -22.41
C PHE A 140 9.54 -9.67 -23.27
N GLY A 141 9.73 -9.67 -24.60
CA GLY A 141 8.87 -10.41 -25.51
C GLY A 141 8.87 -11.92 -25.25
N ALA A 142 10.03 -12.50 -24.95
CA ALA A 142 10.16 -13.93 -24.64
C ALA A 142 9.42 -14.31 -23.34
N ASN A 143 9.54 -13.49 -22.30
CA ASN A 143 8.86 -13.76 -21.02
C ASN A 143 7.34 -13.66 -21.15
N VAL A 144 6.84 -12.68 -21.91
CA VAL A 144 5.40 -12.51 -22.20
C VAL A 144 4.85 -13.70 -23.00
N GLU A 145 5.60 -14.18 -23.99
CA GLU A 145 5.18 -15.35 -24.77
C GLU A 145 5.02 -16.60 -23.89
N LEU A 146 6.01 -16.86 -23.01
CA LEU A 146 5.95 -17.96 -22.04
C LEU A 146 4.82 -17.79 -21.03
N GLU A 147 4.57 -16.57 -20.55
CA GLU A 147 3.45 -16.26 -19.65
C GLU A 147 2.11 -16.65 -20.29
N PHE A 148 1.86 -16.24 -21.53
CA PHE A 148 0.64 -16.56 -22.26
C PHE A 148 0.48 -18.06 -22.53
N GLU A 149 1.58 -18.76 -22.84
CA GLU A 149 1.57 -20.21 -23.02
C GLU A 149 1.14 -20.91 -21.72
N ARG A 150 1.77 -20.54 -20.59
CA ARG A 150 1.55 -21.15 -19.27
C ARG A 150 0.16 -20.86 -18.70
N ASN A 151 -0.41 -19.69 -18.98
CA ASN A 151 -1.62 -19.19 -18.29
C ASN A 151 -2.88 -19.09 -19.18
N ARG A 152 -2.86 -19.68 -20.37
CA ARG A 152 -3.96 -19.59 -21.36
C ARG A 152 -5.35 -19.88 -20.77
N GLU A 153 -5.48 -20.95 -20.00
CA GLU A 153 -6.77 -21.35 -19.40
C GLU A 153 -7.25 -20.32 -18.37
N ARG A 154 -6.35 -19.86 -17.49
CA ARG A 154 -6.65 -18.82 -16.48
C ARG A 154 -7.12 -17.53 -17.16
N TYR A 155 -6.46 -17.11 -18.24
CA TYR A 155 -6.85 -15.88 -18.95
C TYR A 155 -8.17 -16.03 -19.70
N ALA A 156 -8.43 -17.19 -20.30
CA ALA A 156 -9.73 -17.49 -20.90
C ALA A 156 -10.85 -17.46 -19.85
N PHE A 157 -10.59 -17.99 -18.65
CA PHE A 157 -11.53 -17.99 -17.53
C PHE A 157 -11.81 -16.58 -17.00
N LEU A 158 -10.78 -15.77 -16.77
CA LEU A 158 -10.96 -14.37 -16.32
C LEU A 158 -11.67 -13.51 -17.38
N ARG A 159 -11.37 -13.72 -18.66
CA ARG A 159 -12.07 -13.07 -19.77
C ARG A 159 -13.55 -13.46 -19.84
N TRP A 160 -13.87 -14.71 -19.53
CA TRP A 160 -15.26 -15.14 -19.34
C TRP A 160 -15.89 -14.40 -18.14
N GLY A 161 -15.19 -14.31 -17.01
CA GLY A 161 -15.64 -13.62 -15.80
C GLY A 161 -16.04 -12.16 -16.08
N GLN A 162 -15.20 -11.41 -16.80
CA GLN A 162 -15.52 -10.03 -17.24
C GLN A 162 -16.82 -9.90 -18.02
N ARG A 163 -17.19 -10.91 -18.80
CA ARG A 163 -18.45 -10.91 -19.58
C ARG A 163 -19.62 -11.42 -18.77
N ALA A 164 -19.36 -12.33 -17.82
CA ALA A 164 -20.38 -13.01 -17.05
C ALA A 164 -20.90 -12.18 -15.86
N PHE A 165 -20.09 -11.27 -15.32
CA PHE A 165 -20.41 -10.45 -14.15
C PHE A 165 -20.44 -8.96 -14.51
N GLY A 166 -21.51 -8.27 -14.10
CA GLY A 166 -21.55 -6.81 -14.11
C GLY A 166 -20.69 -6.22 -12.99
N ASN A 167 -20.27 -4.96 -13.14
CA ASN A 167 -19.36 -4.28 -12.21
C ASN A 167 -18.00 -4.98 -12.04
N PHE A 168 -17.61 -5.87 -12.96
CA PHE A 168 -16.34 -6.59 -12.92
C PHE A 168 -15.49 -6.22 -14.13
N ARG A 169 -14.30 -5.65 -13.89
CA ARG A 169 -13.34 -5.25 -14.92
C ARG A 169 -12.06 -6.04 -14.75
N VAL A 170 -11.52 -6.58 -15.85
CA VAL A 170 -10.19 -7.21 -15.88
C VAL A 170 -9.24 -6.30 -16.64
N VAL A 171 -8.14 -5.93 -16.00
CA VAL A 171 -6.99 -5.30 -16.63
C VAL A 171 -6.10 -6.42 -17.19
N PRO A 172 -5.83 -6.42 -18.50
CA PRO A 172 -5.06 -7.49 -19.14
C PRO A 172 -3.60 -7.52 -18.67
N PRO A 173 -2.87 -8.62 -18.93
CA PRO A 173 -1.42 -8.68 -18.73
C PRO A 173 -0.69 -7.56 -19.49
N ASP A 174 0.57 -7.34 -19.15
CA ASP A 174 1.45 -6.32 -19.76
C ASP A 174 1.03 -4.86 -19.55
N THR A 175 0.03 -4.60 -18.70
CA THR A 175 -0.43 -3.22 -18.40
C THR A 175 0.33 -2.59 -17.24
N GLY A 176 0.76 -3.39 -16.25
CA GLY A 176 1.45 -2.93 -15.05
C GLY A 176 1.12 -3.78 -13.83
N ILE A 177 1.64 -3.38 -12.67
CA ILE A 177 1.44 -4.07 -11.39
C ILE A 177 0.19 -3.53 -10.69
N VAL A 178 -0.59 -4.40 -10.03
CA VAL A 178 -1.91 -4.13 -9.45
C VAL A 178 -2.00 -2.81 -8.69
N HIS A 179 -1.05 -2.52 -7.81
CA HIS A 179 -1.07 -1.32 -6.98
C HIS A 179 -0.65 -0.06 -7.72
N GLN A 180 0.26 -0.19 -8.69
CA GLN A 180 0.64 0.93 -9.56
C GLN A 180 -0.51 1.29 -10.50
N VAL A 181 -1.14 0.30 -11.14
CA VAL A 181 -2.35 0.50 -11.95
C VAL A 181 -3.49 1.07 -11.11
N ASN A 182 -3.62 0.63 -9.85
CA ASN A 182 -4.61 1.20 -8.93
C ASN A 182 -4.37 2.69 -8.68
N LEU A 183 -3.14 3.08 -8.35
CA LEU A 183 -2.75 4.45 -8.07
C LEU A 183 -2.87 5.35 -9.32
N GLU A 184 -2.38 4.86 -10.46
CA GLU A 184 -2.23 5.62 -11.70
C GLU A 184 -3.46 5.58 -12.60
N TYR A 185 -4.42 4.67 -12.38
CA TYR A 185 -5.61 4.58 -13.24
C TYR A 185 -6.94 4.30 -12.50
N LEU A 186 -7.00 3.32 -11.60
CA LEU A 186 -8.28 2.83 -11.08
C LEU A 186 -8.89 3.71 -9.98
N ALA A 187 -8.06 4.31 -9.11
CA ALA A 187 -8.52 5.07 -7.95
C ALA A 187 -9.05 6.46 -8.35
N PRO A 188 -10.35 6.77 -8.12
CA PRO A 188 -10.90 8.10 -8.38
C PRO A 188 -10.73 9.06 -7.20
N VAL A 189 -10.31 8.59 -6.02
CA VAL A 189 -10.24 9.31 -4.74
C VAL A 189 -11.61 9.71 -4.17
N VAL A 190 -12.50 10.24 -4.99
CA VAL A 190 -13.91 10.47 -4.67
C VAL A 190 -14.76 9.81 -5.75
N PHE A 191 -15.64 8.90 -5.33
CA PHE A 191 -16.63 8.28 -6.21
C PHE A 191 -17.72 9.27 -6.58
N ARG A 192 -18.18 9.18 -7.83
CA ARG A 192 -19.46 9.72 -8.28
C ARG A 192 -20.36 8.55 -8.69
N GLN A 193 -21.54 8.45 -8.09
CA GLN A 193 -22.50 7.39 -8.38
C GLN A 193 -23.87 7.99 -8.74
N GLY A 194 -24.30 7.78 -9.97
CA GLY A 194 -25.64 8.15 -10.41
C GLY A 194 -26.66 7.07 -10.00
N ASN A 195 -27.72 7.45 -9.30
CA ASN A 195 -28.84 6.56 -9.02
C ASN A 195 -30.17 7.35 -9.02
N ASN A 196 -31.16 6.91 -9.81
CA ASN A 196 -32.51 7.48 -9.85
C ASN A 196 -32.58 9.03 -9.99
N GLY A 197 -31.70 9.61 -10.80
CA GLY A 197 -31.65 11.07 -11.03
C GLY A 197 -30.84 11.85 -9.99
N GLU A 198 -30.32 11.20 -8.95
CA GLU A 198 -29.41 11.76 -7.96
C GLU A 198 -27.96 11.38 -8.28
N GLN A 199 -27.03 12.33 -8.11
CA GLN A 199 -25.59 12.08 -8.17
C GLN A 199 -25.04 12.07 -6.75
N LEU A 200 -24.56 10.93 -6.27
CA LEU A 200 -23.96 10.79 -4.94
C LEU A 200 -22.44 10.90 -5.04
N ALA A 201 -21.81 11.69 -4.15
CA ALA A 201 -20.36 11.73 -4.01
C ALA A 201 -19.91 11.24 -2.63
N TYR A 202 -18.85 10.42 -2.60
CA TYR A 202 -18.31 9.81 -1.38
C TYR A 202 -16.83 9.40 -1.54
N PRO A 203 -16.05 9.21 -0.47
CA PRO A 203 -14.64 8.85 -0.56
C PRO A 203 -14.47 7.48 -1.21
N ASP A 204 -13.43 7.34 -2.03
CA ASP A 204 -12.92 6.04 -2.44
C ASP A 204 -12.44 5.28 -1.19
N THR A 205 -12.80 4.00 -1.14
CA THR A 205 -12.35 3.04 -0.17
C THR A 205 -12.25 1.67 -0.82
N VAL A 206 -11.19 0.92 -0.53
CA VAL A 206 -10.92 -0.34 -1.24
C VAL A 206 -10.47 -1.45 -0.31
N LEU A 207 -11.06 -2.63 -0.47
CA LEU A 207 -10.50 -3.87 0.04
C LEU A 207 -9.87 -4.63 -1.12
N GLY A 208 -8.64 -5.10 -0.93
CA GLY A 208 -7.95 -5.86 -1.97
C GLY A 208 -7.54 -7.25 -1.50
N THR A 209 -7.45 -8.21 -2.42
CA THR A 209 -6.93 -9.56 -2.09
C THR A 209 -5.41 -9.65 -2.14
N ASP A 210 -4.76 -8.55 -1.79
CA ASP A 210 -3.33 -8.37 -1.75
C ASP A 210 -2.98 -7.46 -0.57
N SER A 211 -1.97 -7.85 0.23
CA SER A 211 -1.59 -7.13 1.45
C SER A 211 -1.19 -5.68 1.19
N HIS A 212 -0.57 -5.40 0.05
CA HIS A 212 -0.01 -4.10 -0.32
C HIS A 212 -1.04 -3.17 -0.96
N THR A 213 -2.33 -3.54 -0.93
CA THR A 213 -3.45 -2.64 -1.29
C THR A 213 -3.37 -1.30 -0.53
N THR A 214 -2.71 -1.29 0.63
CA THR A 214 -2.39 -0.10 1.43
C THR A 214 -1.57 0.96 0.67
N MET A 215 -0.91 0.63 -0.44
CA MET A 215 -0.20 1.60 -1.28
C MET A 215 -1.07 2.79 -1.71
N VAL A 216 -2.37 2.55 -1.96
CA VAL A 216 -3.33 3.59 -2.33
C VAL A 216 -3.58 4.60 -1.20
N ASN A 217 -3.21 4.28 0.04
CA ASN A 217 -3.37 5.20 1.17
C ASN A 217 -2.47 6.44 1.04
N GLY A 218 -1.41 6.38 0.21
CA GLY A 218 -0.61 7.54 -0.18
C GLY A 218 -1.39 8.59 -1.00
N LEU A 219 -2.50 8.18 -1.62
CA LEU A 219 -3.43 9.02 -2.41
C LEU A 219 -4.62 9.55 -1.58
N GLY A 220 -4.67 9.27 -0.28
CA GLY A 220 -5.81 9.64 0.57
C GLY A 220 -7.01 8.70 0.49
N VAL A 221 -6.82 7.50 -0.02
CA VAL A 221 -7.84 6.44 -0.10
C VAL A 221 -7.65 5.45 1.05
N VAL A 222 -8.67 5.23 1.88
CA VAL A 222 -8.60 4.19 2.92
C VAL A 222 -8.81 2.81 2.29
N GLY A 223 -7.80 1.95 2.41
CA GLY A 223 -7.89 0.60 1.89
C GLY A 223 -6.75 -0.30 2.35
N TRP A 224 -7.02 -1.60 2.41
CA TRP A 224 -6.08 -2.60 2.92
C TRP A 224 -6.33 -3.99 2.32
N GLY A 225 -5.38 -4.90 2.56
CA GLY A 225 -5.47 -6.29 2.12
C GLY A 225 -6.36 -7.16 3.00
N VAL A 226 -7.17 -8.01 2.38
CA VAL A 226 -8.05 -8.99 3.03
C VAL A 226 -7.94 -10.35 2.32
N GLY A 227 -8.52 -11.40 2.90
CA GLY A 227 -8.64 -12.70 2.24
C GLY A 227 -9.64 -12.70 1.08
N GLY A 228 -9.59 -13.75 0.25
CA GLY A 228 -10.52 -13.92 -0.87
C GLY A 228 -11.99 -13.94 -0.44
N ILE A 229 -12.29 -14.63 0.67
CA ILE A 229 -13.64 -14.77 1.22
C ILE A 229 -14.20 -13.40 1.66
N GLU A 230 -13.41 -12.59 2.36
CA GLU A 230 -13.84 -11.24 2.76
C GLU A 230 -14.06 -10.33 1.54
N ALA A 231 -13.19 -10.43 0.53
CA ALA A 231 -13.35 -9.69 -0.71
C ALA A 231 -14.62 -10.11 -1.47
N GLU A 232 -14.93 -11.41 -1.56
CA GLU A 232 -16.15 -11.93 -2.15
C GLU A 232 -17.40 -11.50 -1.40
N ALA A 233 -17.36 -11.56 -0.07
CA ALA A 233 -18.42 -11.08 0.79
C ALA A 233 -18.69 -9.58 0.53
N ALA A 234 -17.64 -8.76 0.46
CA ALA A 234 -17.73 -7.35 0.12
C ALA A 234 -18.30 -7.11 -1.29
N MET A 235 -17.85 -7.89 -2.28
CA MET A 235 -18.41 -7.86 -3.65
C MET A 235 -19.92 -8.15 -3.61
N LEU A 236 -20.38 -9.08 -2.79
CA LEU A 236 -21.80 -9.45 -2.66
C LEU A 236 -22.59 -8.55 -1.69
N GLY A 237 -22.00 -7.45 -1.22
CA GLY A 237 -22.66 -6.46 -0.37
C GLY A 237 -22.77 -6.83 1.10
N GLN A 238 -21.91 -7.72 1.60
CA GLN A 238 -21.68 -7.94 3.03
C GLN A 238 -20.57 -7.02 3.53
N PRO A 239 -20.82 -6.20 4.58
CA PRO A 239 -19.77 -5.37 5.16
C PRO A 239 -18.75 -6.24 5.89
N THR A 240 -17.49 -5.82 5.88
CA THR A 240 -16.48 -6.35 6.80
C THR A 240 -16.74 -5.77 8.19
N VAL A 241 -16.62 -6.59 9.23
CA VAL A 241 -16.72 -6.12 10.61
C VAL A 241 -15.32 -5.86 11.14
N MET A 242 -15.10 -4.70 11.77
CA MET A 242 -13.82 -4.35 12.37
C MET A 242 -14.01 -3.61 13.68
N LEU A 243 -13.04 -3.70 14.58
CA LEU A 243 -12.97 -2.81 15.74
C LEU A 243 -12.64 -1.38 15.28
N VAL A 244 -13.22 -0.37 15.94
CA VAL A 244 -12.81 1.03 15.71
C VAL A 244 -11.33 1.16 16.08
N PRO A 245 -10.42 1.42 15.11
CA PRO A 245 -9.00 1.24 15.33
C PRO A 245 -8.42 2.37 16.20
N GLN A 246 -7.35 2.04 16.93
CA GLN A 246 -6.42 3.07 17.41
C GLN A 246 -5.69 3.69 16.21
N VAL A 247 -5.33 4.97 16.30
CA VAL A 247 -4.62 5.69 15.24
C VAL A 247 -3.31 6.23 15.77
N ILE A 248 -2.20 5.77 15.20
CA ILE A 248 -0.84 6.21 15.54
C ILE A 248 -0.45 7.33 14.59
N GLY A 249 -0.18 8.53 15.13
CA GLY A 249 0.27 9.66 14.34
C GLY A 249 1.79 9.61 14.14
N VAL A 250 2.26 9.63 12.89
CA VAL A 250 3.69 9.77 12.57
C VAL A 250 3.94 11.17 12.02
N ARG A 251 4.58 12.02 12.83
CA ARG A 251 4.92 13.39 12.46
C ARG A 251 6.18 13.37 11.61
N LEU A 252 6.06 13.76 10.34
CA LEU A 252 7.19 13.97 9.47
C LEU A 252 7.56 15.46 9.46
N HIS A 253 8.84 15.77 9.62
CA HIS A 253 9.35 17.12 9.50
C HIS A 253 10.73 17.12 8.83
N GLY A 254 11.22 18.31 8.47
CA GLY A 254 12.40 18.44 7.62
C GLY A 254 12.11 18.03 6.17
N ALA A 255 13.17 17.73 5.43
CA ALA A 255 13.10 17.22 4.06
C ALA A 255 14.12 16.09 3.91
N VAL A 256 13.86 15.16 2.99
CA VAL A 256 14.75 14.01 2.75
C VAL A 256 16.15 14.50 2.36
N ALA A 257 17.16 14.01 3.07
CA ALA A 257 18.55 14.42 2.86
C ALA A 257 19.04 14.06 1.44
N PRO A 258 19.89 14.88 0.80
CA PRO A 258 20.49 14.53 -0.47
C PRO A 258 21.22 13.17 -0.42
N GLY A 259 20.92 12.31 -1.38
CA GLY A 259 21.45 10.96 -1.44
C GLY A 259 20.57 9.89 -0.78
N ALA A 260 19.65 10.27 0.09
CA ALA A 260 18.58 9.40 0.57
C ALA A 260 17.38 9.40 -0.40
N THR A 261 16.60 8.34 -0.36
CA THR A 261 15.47 8.06 -1.25
C THR A 261 14.19 7.75 -0.47
N ALA A 262 13.05 7.68 -1.15
CA ALA A 262 11.81 7.22 -0.54
C ALA A 262 11.93 5.80 0.06
N THR A 263 12.75 4.94 -0.56
CA THR A 263 13.06 3.61 -0.05
C THR A 263 13.72 3.70 1.33
N ASP A 264 14.66 4.62 1.53
CA ASP A 264 15.33 4.82 2.82
C ASP A 264 14.38 5.33 3.90
N VAL A 265 13.48 6.23 3.51
CA VAL A 265 12.43 6.76 4.40
C VAL A 265 11.52 5.62 4.85
N VAL A 266 11.02 4.80 3.93
CA VAL A 266 10.09 3.71 4.29
C VAL A 266 10.78 2.62 5.13
N LEU A 267 12.06 2.31 4.89
CA LEU A 267 12.80 1.37 5.74
C LEU A 267 12.98 1.91 7.16
N THR A 268 13.25 3.21 7.30
CA THR A 268 13.35 3.88 8.61
C THR A 268 12.01 3.87 9.34
N VAL A 269 10.92 4.21 8.64
CA VAL A 269 9.55 4.15 9.17
C VAL A 269 9.18 2.72 9.57
N THR A 270 9.53 1.73 8.75
CA THR A 270 9.22 0.31 9.00
C THR A 270 9.89 -0.18 10.27
N GLU A 271 11.18 0.11 10.43
CA GLU A 271 11.94 -0.23 11.65
C GLU A 271 11.32 0.45 12.89
N MET A 272 11.02 1.75 12.79
CA MET A 272 10.45 2.54 13.89
C MET A 272 9.09 2.00 14.34
N LEU A 273 8.18 1.76 13.39
CA LEU A 273 6.82 1.29 13.68
C LEU A 273 6.79 -0.16 14.15
N ARG A 274 7.70 -1.02 13.65
CA ARG A 274 7.86 -2.38 14.19
C ARG A 274 8.33 -2.38 15.64
N LYS A 275 9.31 -1.55 15.99
CA LYS A 275 9.76 -1.39 17.38
C LYS A 275 8.62 -0.89 18.27
N ARG A 276 7.74 -0.03 17.75
CA ARG A 276 6.60 0.49 18.51
C ARG A 276 5.49 -0.54 18.74
N GLY A 277 5.23 -1.41 17.76
CA GLY A 277 4.15 -2.40 17.81
C GLY A 277 2.79 -1.81 17.43
N VAL A 278 2.53 -1.74 16.13
CA VAL A 278 1.31 -1.12 15.56
C VAL A 278 0.34 -2.13 14.93
N VAL A 279 0.43 -3.40 15.32
CA VAL A 279 -0.44 -4.47 14.80
C VAL A 279 -1.91 -4.18 15.07
N GLY A 280 -2.72 -4.22 14.01
CA GLY A 280 -4.17 -3.97 14.08
C GLY A 280 -4.56 -2.51 14.29
N LYS A 281 -3.61 -1.57 14.18
CA LYS A 281 -3.83 -0.13 14.32
C LYS A 281 -3.75 0.56 12.97
N PHE A 282 -4.35 1.73 12.88
CA PHE A 282 -4.11 2.64 11.77
C PHE A 282 -2.85 3.47 12.05
N VAL A 283 -2.09 3.76 11.01
CA VAL A 283 -1.03 4.77 11.04
C VAL A 283 -1.47 5.92 10.14
N GLU A 284 -1.33 7.15 10.63
CA GLU A 284 -1.65 8.36 9.86
C GLU A 284 -0.45 9.31 9.89
N PHE A 285 0.04 9.68 8.71
CA PHE A 285 1.19 10.55 8.55
C PHE A 285 0.73 12.01 8.56
N TYR A 286 1.44 12.86 9.29
CA TYR A 286 1.11 14.28 9.44
C TYR A 286 2.37 15.14 9.62
N GLY A 287 2.18 16.46 9.73
CA GLY A 287 3.27 17.41 9.94
C GLY A 287 3.77 18.10 8.66
N PRO A 288 4.74 19.02 8.80
CA PRO A 288 5.20 19.87 7.69
C PRO A 288 5.99 19.09 6.62
N GLY A 289 6.64 17.97 6.99
CA GLY A 289 7.45 17.17 6.08
C GLY A 289 6.66 16.54 4.93
N LEU A 290 5.33 16.34 5.09
CA LEU A 290 4.46 15.83 4.00
C LEU A 290 4.53 16.70 2.73
N SER A 291 4.73 18.01 2.90
CA SER A 291 4.82 18.94 1.77
C SER A 291 6.15 18.84 1.01
N SER A 292 7.13 18.09 1.52
CA SER A 292 8.39 17.78 0.82
C SER A 292 8.37 16.43 0.10
N LEU A 293 7.32 15.62 0.29
CA LEU A 293 7.20 14.28 -0.28
C LEU A 293 6.26 14.32 -1.47
N GLY A 294 6.76 13.89 -2.63
CA GLY A 294 5.93 13.66 -3.81
C GLY A 294 4.97 12.49 -3.57
N LEU A 295 3.90 12.39 -4.36
CA LEU A 295 2.90 11.35 -4.11
C LEU A 295 3.47 9.93 -4.20
N ALA A 296 4.41 9.70 -5.11
CA ALA A 296 5.05 8.41 -5.23
C ALA A 296 5.85 8.02 -3.98
N ASP A 297 6.45 8.99 -3.27
CA ASP A 297 7.15 8.74 -2.00
C ASP A 297 6.15 8.34 -0.91
N ARG A 298 4.99 9.01 -0.87
CA ARG A 298 3.90 8.68 0.07
C ARG A 298 3.36 7.27 -0.20
N ALA A 299 3.17 6.92 -1.47
CA ALA A 299 2.74 5.59 -1.89
C ALA A 299 3.77 4.52 -1.49
N THR A 300 5.08 4.76 -1.68
CA THR A 300 6.15 3.88 -1.20
C THR A 300 6.06 3.65 0.31
N ILE A 301 5.82 4.69 1.11
CA ILE A 301 5.68 4.59 2.58
C ILE A 301 4.40 3.83 2.99
N ALA A 302 3.28 4.14 2.34
CA ALA A 302 1.98 3.52 2.60
C ALA A 302 1.95 2.03 2.20
N ASN A 303 2.65 1.68 1.12
CA ASN A 303 2.75 0.33 0.61
C ASN A 303 3.28 -0.64 1.67
N MET A 304 4.29 -0.23 2.45
CA MET A 304 4.91 -1.12 3.44
C MET A 304 4.14 -1.27 4.77
N ALA A 305 2.87 -0.87 4.82
CA ALA A 305 2.03 -1.04 6.01
C ALA A 305 1.97 -2.47 6.55
N PRO A 306 1.83 -3.51 5.71
CA PRO A 306 1.94 -4.90 6.16
C PRO A 306 3.29 -5.20 6.82
N GLU A 307 4.39 -4.67 6.27
CA GLU A 307 5.76 -4.87 6.76
C GLU A 307 6.01 -4.21 8.11
N TYR A 308 5.30 -3.14 8.49
CA TYR A 308 5.31 -2.61 9.87
C TYR A 308 4.13 -3.03 10.74
N GLY A 309 3.16 -3.74 10.15
CA GLY A 309 2.06 -4.40 10.84
C GLY A 309 0.80 -3.56 11.00
N ALA A 310 0.78 -2.32 10.51
CA ALA A 310 -0.44 -1.52 10.56
C ALA A 310 -1.48 -2.07 9.57
N THR A 311 -2.75 -1.81 9.85
CA THR A 311 -3.82 -2.11 8.88
C THR A 311 -3.72 -1.18 7.67
N ILE A 312 -3.38 0.11 7.89
CA ILE A 312 -3.16 1.11 6.85
C ILE A 312 -2.03 2.07 7.22
N GLY A 313 -1.42 2.70 6.22
CA GLY A 313 -0.47 3.82 6.35
C GLY A 313 -0.97 5.06 5.61
N PHE A 314 -1.80 5.87 6.25
CA PHE A 314 -2.63 6.88 5.60
C PHE A 314 -1.97 8.25 5.46
N PHE A 315 -2.07 8.82 4.25
CA PHE A 315 -1.73 10.21 3.95
C PHE A 315 -2.99 10.98 3.56
N PRO A 316 -3.36 12.08 4.25
CA PRO A 316 -4.52 12.88 3.87
C PRO A 316 -4.43 13.48 2.46
N ILE A 317 -5.59 13.74 1.85
CA ILE A 317 -5.68 14.46 0.58
C ILE A 317 -5.15 15.88 0.77
N ASP A 318 -4.23 16.32 -0.09
CA ASP A 318 -3.72 17.69 -0.11
C ASP A 318 -3.41 18.17 -1.55
N ASP A 319 -2.71 19.29 -1.68
CA ASP A 319 -2.36 19.88 -2.97
C ASP A 319 -1.50 18.93 -3.84
N GLU A 320 -0.64 18.10 -3.23
CA GLU A 320 0.16 17.09 -3.95
C GLU A 320 -0.73 15.96 -4.48
N THR A 321 -1.77 15.58 -3.74
CA THR A 321 -2.79 14.65 -4.26
C THR A 321 -3.43 15.20 -5.54
N LEU A 322 -3.86 16.46 -5.53
CA LEU A 322 -4.46 17.09 -6.71
C LEU A 322 -3.45 17.23 -7.87
N ALA A 323 -2.19 17.57 -7.57
CA ALA A 323 -1.12 17.65 -8.55
C ALA A 323 -0.88 16.29 -9.22
N TYR A 324 -0.85 15.20 -8.45
CA TYR A 324 -0.68 13.86 -8.98
C TYR A 324 -1.87 13.38 -9.83
N LEU A 325 -3.11 13.68 -9.43
CA LEU A 325 -4.28 13.35 -10.25
C LEU A 325 -4.23 14.06 -11.61
N ARG A 326 -3.80 15.33 -11.64
CA ARG A 326 -3.57 16.06 -12.90
C ARG A 326 -2.42 15.46 -13.72
N LEU A 327 -1.31 15.12 -13.07
CA LEU A 327 -0.14 14.51 -13.71
C LEU A 327 -0.48 13.18 -14.38
N THR A 328 -1.30 12.35 -13.73
CA THR A 328 -1.76 11.04 -14.24
C THR A 328 -2.93 11.14 -15.23
N GLY A 329 -3.24 12.35 -15.70
CA GLY A 329 -4.25 12.56 -16.74
C GLY A 329 -5.68 12.26 -16.30
N ARG A 330 -6.00 12.39 -15.00
CA ARG A 330 -7.40 12.25 -14.53
C ARG A 330 -8.29 13.31 -15.16
N ASP A 331 -9.55 12.93 -15.36
CA ASP A 331 -10.61 13.84 -15.80
C ASP A 331 -10.63 15.12 -14.93
N PRO A 332 -10.53 16.33 -15.51
CA PRO A 332 -10.53 17.57 -14.73
C PRO A 332 -11.73 17.72 -13.80
N GLY A 333 -12.91 17.26 -14.24
CA GLY A 333 -14.13 17.28 -13.41
C GLY A 333 -14.03 16.39 -12.16
N ILE A 334 -13.30 15.27 -12.23
CA ILE A 334 -12.99 14.46 -11.04
C ILE A 334 -12.02 15.18 -10.13
N VAL A 335 -11.00 15.85 -10.66
CA VAL A 335 -10.03 16.61 -9.82
C VAL A 335 -10.75 17.75 -9.07
N GLU A 336 -11.61 18.49 -9.76
CA GLU A 336 -12.46 19.53 -9.14
C GLU A 336 -13.39 18.96 -8.06
N LEU A 337 -14.00 17.80 -8.32
CA LEU A 337 -14.86 17.12 -7.35
C LEU A 337 -14.06 16.67 -6.13
N VAL A 338 -12.87 16.09 -6.31
CA VAL A 338 -12.01 15.65 -5.20
C VAL A 338 -11.64 16.83 -4.31
N GLU A 339 -11.22 17.95 -4.91
CA GLU A 339 -10.89 19.16 -4.15
C GLU A 339 -12.10 19.69 -3.36
N ALA A 340 -13.22 19.93 -4.05
CA ALA A 340 -14.43 20.49 -3.44
C ALA A 340 -14.98 19.58 -2.33
N TYR A 341 -15.04 18.27 -2.59
CA TYR A 341 -15.53 17.28 -1.63
C TYR A 341 -14.62 17.19 -0.41
N ALA A 342 -13.31 17.06 -0.61
CA ALA A 342 -12.36 16.94 0.49
C ALA A 342 -12.36 18.18 1.38
N ARG A 343 -12.48 19.39 0.80
CA ARG A 343 -12.60 20.63 1.58
C ARG A 343 -13.92 20.68 2.35
N ALA A 344 -15.05 20.37 1.72
CA ALA A 344 -16.36 20.39 2.36
C ALA A 344 -16.48 19.40 3.53
N GLN A 345 -15.79 18.26 3.45
CA GLN A 345 -15.82 17.21 4.47
C GLN A 345 -14.74 17.36 5.55
N GLY A 346 -13.86 18.36 5.45
CA GLY A 346 -12.70 18.46 6.34
C GLY A 346 -11.72 17.30 6.20
N LEU A 347 -11.61 16.77 4.97
CA LEU A 347 -10.70 15.70 4.53
C LEU A 347 -9.47 16.24 3.75
N PHE A 348 -9.44 17.53 3.48
CA PHE A 348 -8.31 18.21 2.82
C PHE A 348 -7.32 18.77 3.86
N ARG A 349 -6.06 18.35 3.78
CA ARG A 349 -4.96 18.88 4.59
C ARG A 349 -4.35 20.12 3.91
N SER A 350 -4.10 21.15 4.71
CA SER A 350 -3.27 22.31 4.39
C SER A 350 -2.28 22.59 5.52
N ALA A 351 -1.38 23.56 5.33
CA ALA A 351 -0.47 24.01 6.39
C ALA A 351 -1.20 24.63 7.60
N SER A 352 -2.44 25.08 7.44
CA SER A 352 -3.27 25.64 8.52
C SER A 352 -4.17 24.61 9.20
N THR A 353 -4.21 23.37 8.69
CA THR A 353 -4.98 22.28 9.30
C THR A 353 -4.41 21.94 10.68
N PRO A 354 -5.22 21.98 11.75
CA PRO A 354 -4.79 21.53 13.06
C PRO A 354 -4.42 20.04 13.07
N ASP A 355 -3.38 19.69 13.81
CA ASP A 355 -2.96 18.29 13.96
C ASP A 355 -4.09 17.47 14.63
N PRO A 356 -4.49 16.31 14.07
CA PRO A 356 -5.48 15.45 14.70
C PRO A 356 -5.04 14.93 16.08
N ILE A 357 -6.03 14.46 16.84
CA ILE A 357 -5.78 13.75 18.09
C ILE A 357 -5.52 12.28 17.73
N PHE A 358 -4.37 11.77 18.15
CA PHE A 358 -3.93 10.40 17.89
C PHE A 358 -3.88 9.59 19.19
N SER A 359 -3.98 8.27 19.08
CA SER A 359 -3.78 7.32 20.20
C SER A 359 -2.36 7.37 20.75
N ASP A 360 -1.41 7.63 19.86
CA ASP A 360 0.01 7.77 20.18
C ASP A 360 0.72 8.56 19.07
N ARG A 361 1.91 9.06 19.36
CA ARG A 361 2.68 9.93 18.45
C ARG A 361 4.12 9.47 18.36
N LEU A 362 4.61 9.37 17.13
CA LEU A 362 6.02 9.21 16.78
C LEU A 362 6.45 10.38 15.91
N GLU A 363 7.73 10.70 15.93
CA GLU A 363 8.29 11.77 15.09
C GLU A 363 9.49 11.22 14.30
N LEU A 364 9.60 11.68 13.05
CA LEU A 364 10.73 11.39 12.18
C LEU A 364 11.21 12.67 11.50
N ASP A 365 12.48 13.00 11.74
CA ASP A 365 13.21 13.99 10.98
C ASP A 365 13.67 13.39 9.66
N LEU A 366 13.08 13.82 8.54
CA LEU A 366 13.46 13.36 7.21
C LEU A 366 14.92 13.70 6.87
N GLY A 367 15.50 14.73 7.50
CA GLY A 367 16.90 15.11 7.32
C GLY A 367 17.90 14.15 7.98
N GLN A 368 17.44 13.29 8.88
CA GLN A 368 18.25 12.25 9.54
C GLN A 368 18.18 10.89 8.83
N VAL A 369 17.33 10.75 7.82
CA VAL A 369 17.25 9.54 7.02
C VAL A 369 18.53 9.42 6.19
N GLU A 370 19.21 8.30 6.35
CA GLU A 370 20.43 7.97 5.60
C GLU A 370 20.18 6.79 4.66
N PRO A 371 20.95 6.69 3.55
CA PRO A 371 20.89 5.55 2.65
C PRO A 371 21.05 4.21 3.37
N SER A 372 20.17 3.27 3.08
CA SER A 372 20.04 2.01 3.81
C SER A 372 19.55 0.86 2.92
N LEU A 373 19.77 -0.36 3.41
CA LEU A 373 19.12 -1.57 2.90
C LEU A 373 18.32 -2.22 4.04
N ALA A 374 17.51 -3.23 3.71
CA ALA A 374 16.92 -4.11 4.72
C ALA A 374 17.29 -5.57 4.41
N GLY A 375 17.64 -6.32 5.45
CA GLY A 375 17.95 -7.74 5.31
C GLY A 375 18.97 -8.25 6.32
N PRO A 376 19.50 -9.47 6.09
CA PRO A 376 19.33 -10.29 4.89
C PRO A 376 18.02 -11.10 4.85
N ARG A 377 17.20 -11.08 5.91
CA ARG A 377 16.04 -11.99 6.03
C ARG A 377 14.68 -11.30 6.20
N ARG A 378 14.64 -10.09 6.77
CA ARG A 378 13.36 -9.43 7.12
C ARG A 378 13.37 -7.95 6.70
N PRO A 379 12.22 -7.40 6.27
CA PRO A 379 12.12 -6.00 5.83
C PRO A 379 12.44 -4.95 6.91
N GLN A 380 12.22 -5.29 8.18
CA GLN A 380 12.52 -4.40 9.31
C GLN A 380 13.98 -4.43 9.77
N ASP A 381 14.81 -5.33 9.21
CA ASP A 381 16.24 -5.42 9.54
C ASP A 381 17.02 -4.36 8.76
N ARG A 382 16.75 -3.09 9.05
CA ARG A 382 17.39 -1.94 8.40
C ARG A 382 18.89 -1.89 8.73
N VAL A 383 19.71 -1.73 7.70
CA VAL A 383 21.16 -1.56 7.80
C VAL A 383 21.58 -0.32 7.00
N PRO A 384 22.15 0.71 7.63
CA PRO A 384 22.74 1.84 6.90
C PRO A 384 23.81 1.37 5.91
N LEU A 385 23.86 1.93 4.70
CA LEU A 385 24.83 1.52 3.68
C LEU A 385 26.28 1.63 4.19
N ARG A 386 26.58 2.63 5.02
CA ARG A 386 27.89 2.79 5.68
C ARG A 386 28.28 1.61 6.57
N GLY A 387 27.30 0.93 7.15
CA GLY A 387 27.48 -0.25 8.01
C GLY A 387 27.32 -1.59 7.29
N MET A 388 26.97 -1.59 6.00
CA MET A 388 26.60 -2.80 5.25
C MET A 388 27.68 -3.88 5.29
N ARG A 389 28.95 -3.52 5.08
CA ARG A 389 30.06 -4.49 5.07
C ARG A 389 30.16 -5.23 6.40
N GLY A 390 30.15 -4.51 7.53
CA GLY A 390 30.23 -5.10 8.86
C GLY A 390 29.00 -5.96 9.17
N ALA A 391 27.81 -5.45 8.86
CA ALA A 391 26.55 -6.17 9.06
C ALA A 391 26.48 -7.47 8.24
N TRP A 392 26.90 -7.44 6.96
CA TRP A 392 26.99 -8.63 6.13
C TRP A 392 27.97 -9.66 6.70
N ARG A 393 29.17 -9.23 7.10
CA ARG A 393 30.18 -10.12 7.69
C ARG A 393 29.68 -10.81 8.95
N GLN A 394 28.95 -10.06 9.80
CA GLN A 394 28.30 -10.61 10.98
C GLN A 394 27.20 -11.62 10.59
N ALA A 395 26.33 -11.29 9.63
CA ALA A 395 25.29 -12.20 9.17
C ALA A 395 25.85 -13.49 8.55
N LEU A 396 26.94 -13.38 7.78
CA LEU A 396 27.61 -14.52 7.17
C LEU A 396 28.18 -15.47 8.23
N ARG A 397 28.77 -14.92 9.31
CA ARG A 397 29.20 -15.70 10.47
C ARG A 397 28.05 -16.55 11.03
N ASP A 398 26.86 -15.96 11.16
CA ASP A 398 25.68 -16.64 11.69
C ASP A 398 25.12 -17.71 10.73
N PHE A 399 25.42 -17.61 9.43
CA PHE A 399 25.00 -18.58 8.41
C PHE A 399 25.89 -19.81 8.33
N VAL A 400 27.19 -19.66 8.62
CA VAL A 400 28.16 -20.75 8.56
C VAL A 400 28.18 -21.48 9.91
N LYS A 401 27.70 -22.72 9.93
CA LYS A 401 27.44 -23.51 11.16
C LYS A 401 28.69 -24.12 11.80
N ASP A 402 29.73 -24.42 11.03
CA ASP A 402 30.99 -25.01 11.52
C ASP A 402 32.08 -23.93 11.63
N GLN A 403 32.18 -23.32 12.81
CA GLN A 403 33.17 -22.28 13.10
C GLN A 403 34.46 -22.92 13.62
N THR A 404 35.44 -23.13 12.74
CA THR A 404 36.83 -23.45 13.14
C THR A 404 37.72 -22.22 13.30
N VAL A 405 37.15 -21.02 13.08
CA VAL A 405 37.86 -19.74 13.05
C VAL A 405 37.82 -19.08 14.43
N ASN A 406 38.96 -18.53 14.87
CA ASN A 406 39.09 -17.83 16.13
C ASN A 406 38.21 -16.56 16.20
N ASP A 407 37.46 -16.40 17.29
CA ASP A 407 36.60 -15.23 17.56
C ASP A 407 37.32 -13.89 17.44
N THR A 408 38.58 -13.81 17.85
CA THR A 408 39.40 -12.59 17.74
C THR A 408 39.67 -12.23 16.28
N THR A 409 39.94 -13.24 15.45
CA THR A 409 40.15 -13.07 14.00
C THR A 409 38.86 -12.57 13.33
N VAL A 410 37.72 -13.17 13.68
CA VAL A 410 36.41 -12.76 13.17
C VAL A 410 36.05 -11.35 13.63
N ALA A 411 36.28 -11.01 14.90
CA ALA A 411 36.03 -9.67 15.43
C ALA A 411 36.86 -8.59 14.71
N ASN A 412 38.15 -8.86 14.46
CA ASN A 412 39.01 -7.96 13.70
C ASN A 412 38.50 -7.79 12.26
N TRP A 413 38.14 -8.89 11.59
CA TRP A 413 37.59 -8.85 10.24
C TRP A 413 36.25 -8.10 10.16
N VAL A 414 35.35 -8.26 11.12
CA VAL A 414 34.09 -7.48 11.17
C VAL A 414 34.38 -5.99 11.39
N ALA A 415 35.38 -5.65 12.21
CA ALA A 415 35.75 -4.27 12.52
C ALA A 415 36.52 -3.55 11.38
N GLU A 416 37.14 -4.29 10.46
CA GLU A 416 37.84 -3.73 9.30
C GLU A 416 36.90 -2.95 8.38
N GLY A 417 36.93 -1.62 8.52
CA GLY A 417 36.17 -0.67 7.70
C GLY A 417 35.15 0.19 8.43
N GLY A 418 35.14 0.21 9.78
CA GLY A 418 34.09 0.89 10.56
C GLY A 418 34.47 2.11 11.43
N ARG A 419 35.75 2.40 11.72
CA ARG A 419 36.15 3.58 12.54
C ARG A 419 37.56 4.10 12.19
N PRO A 420 37.80 5.43 12.13
CA PRO A 420 39.13 6.00 12.20
C PRO A 420 39.56 6.11 13.67
N GLY A 421 39.97 4.99 14.25
CA GLY A 421 40.67 4.95 15.55
C GLY A 421 42.08 4.39 15.33
N PRO A 422 43.06 4.69 16.20
CA PRO A 422 44.45 4.29 16.00
C PRO A 422 44.53 2.77 15.96
N THR A 423 44.83 2.26 14.76
CA THR A 423 44.97 0.83 14.48
C THR A 423 46.21 0.32 15.18
N ALA A 424 46.01 -0.52 16.21
CA ALA A 424 46.98 -1.58 16.46
C ALA A 424 47.11 -2.37 15.15
N ALA A 425 48.33 -2.62 14.70
CA ALA A 425 48.60 -3.31 13.44
C ALA A 425 47.86 -4.66 13.41
N THR A 426 46.82 -4.77 12.59
CA THR A 426 46.07 -6.00 12.39
C THR A 426 46.85 -6.87 11.39
N THR A 427 47.57 -7.87 11.90
CA THR A 427 48.15 -8.97 11.09
C THR A 427 47.06 -9.96 10.70
N PHE A 428 46.00 -9.49 10.05
CA PHE A 428 44.89 -10.32 9.59
C PHE A 428 45.12 -10.72 8.13
N HIS A 429 45.06 -12.02 7.83
CA HIS A 429 45.05 -12.51 6.45
C HIS A 429 43.70 -13.15 6.10
N PRO A 430 43.11 -12.90 4.92
CA PRO A 430 41.84 -13.50 4.51
C PRO A 430 41.81 -15.03 4.62
N ARG A 431 42.96 -15.71 4.45
CA ARG A 431 43.07 -17.17 4.59
C ARG A 431 42.77 -17.67 6.01
N ASP A 432 42.93 -16.82 7.02
CA ASP A 432 42.68 -17.15 8.43
C ASP A 432 41.18 -17.30 8.73
N LEU A 433 40.31 -16.89 7.80
CA LEU A 433 38.86 -16.98 7.92
C LEU A 433 38.29 -18.36 7.51
N GLY A 434 39.11 -19.30 7.05
CA GLY A 434 38.66 -20.64 6.66
C GLY A 434 37.45 -20.58 5.71
N GLU A 435 36.37 -21.30 6.07
CA GLU A 435 35.13 -21.37 5.29
C GLU A 435 34.49 -19.99 5.03
N LEU A 436 34.68 -18.98 5.90
CA LEU A 436 34.12 -17.63 5.69
C LEU A 436 34.78 -16.88 4.51
N SER A 437 35.97 -17.31 4.05
CA SER A 437 36.68 -16.75 2.90
C SER A 437 36.61 -17.60 1.63
N LYS A 438 35.83 -18.69 1.67
CA LYS A 438 35.77 -19.65 0.59
C LYS A 438 35.18 -19.02 -0.67
N THR A 439 35.84 -19.27 -1.79
CA THR A 439 35.38 -18.95 -3.14
C THR A 439 35.32 -20.21 -3.98
N VAL A 440 34.50 -20.17 -5.03
CA VAL A 440 34.46 -21.22 -6.07
C VAL A 440 34.74 -20.59 -7.43
N PRO A 441 35.55 -21.21 -8.30
CA PRO A 441 35.74 -20.73 -9.65
C PRO A 441 34.43 -20.88 -10.45
N VAL A 442 34.13 -19.88 -11.27
CA VAL A 442 32.95 -19.86 -12.15
C VAL A 442 33.34 -19.37 -13.53
N GLU A 443 32.68 -19.89 -14.55
CA GLU A 443 32.79 -19.40 -15.93
C GLU A 443 31.42 -18.90 -16.37
N MET A 444 31.35 -17.66 -16.86
CA MET A 444 30.14 -17.03 -17.39
C MET A 444 30.48 -16.34 -18.71
N ASP A 445 29.77 -16.69 -19.78
CA ASP A 445 29.99 -16.14 -21.14
C ASP A 445 31.46 -16.19 -21.61
N GLY A 446 32.16 -17.27 -21.26
CA GLY A 446 33.58 -17.47 -21.58
C GLY A 446 34.56 -16.67 -20.70
N GLN A 447 34.07 -15.94 -19.69
CA GLN A 447 34.90 -15.22 -18.71
C GLN A 447 35.04 -16.04 -17.42
N GLN A 448 36.29 -16.24 -16.99
CA GLN A 448 36.62 -16.88 -15.72
C GLN A 448 36.53 -15.87 -14.57
N GLY A 449 35.95 -16.29 -13.44
CA GLY A 449 35.84 -15.49 -12.23
C GLY A 449 35.78 -16.36 -10.98
N GLU A 450 35.65 -15.72 -9.83
CA GLU A 450 35.44 -16.39 -8.54
C GLU A 450 34.15 -15.91 -7.89
N LEU A 451 33.35 -16.85 -7.40
CA LEU A 451 32.15 -16.58 -6.63
C LEU A 451 32.41 -16.85 -5.15
N GLY A 452 32.36 -15.80 -4.35
CA GLY A 452 32.50 -15.87 -2.89
C GLY A 452 31.22 -15.48 -2.15
N HIS A 453 31.24 -15.63 -0.83
CA HIS A 453 30.14 -15.17 0.00
C HIS A 453 29.92 -13.65 -0.10
N GLY A 454 28.67 -13.26 -0.42
CA GLY A 454 28.26 -11.87 -0.58
C GLY A 454 28.31 -11.38 -2.02
N ALA A 455 28.70 -12.23 -2.97
CA ALA A 455 28.54 -11.94 -4.38
C ALA A 455 27.05 -11.75 -4.73
N VAL A 456 26.75 -10.69 -5.48
CA VAL A 456 25.39 -10.38 -5.92
C VAL A 456 25.11 -11.18 -7.19
N VAL A 457 24.23 -12.17 -7.08
CA VAL A 457 23.81 -13.03 -8.20
C VAL A 457 22.45 -12.64 -8.77
N ILE A 458 21.70 -11.80 -8.06
CA ILE A 458 20.43 -11.21 -8.50
C ILE A 458 20.45 -9.72 -8.13
N ALA A 459 20.27 -8.86 -9.12
CA ALA A 459 20.11 -7.42 -8.96
C ALA A 459 18.90 -6.96 -9.79
N ALA A 460 17.72 -6.98 -9.17
CA ALA A 460 16.46 -6.69 -9.84
C ALA A 460 15.88 -5.34 -9.39
N ILE A 461 15.61 -4.45 -10.33
CA ILE A 461 14.75 -3.28 -10.10
C ILE A 461 13.31 -3.75 -10.33
N THR A 462 12.58 -3.99 -9.25
CA THR A 462 11.24 -4.60 -9.25
C THR A 462 10.36 -4.02 -8.15
N SER A 463 9.14 -4.56 -8.01
CA SER A 463 8.09 -4.19 -7.06
C SER A 463 7.43 -2.84 -7.33
N CYS A 464 6.10 -2.82 -7.27
CA CYS A 464 5.28 -1.61 -7.30
C CYS A 464 5.76 -0.55 -6.30
N THR A 465 6.30 -0.97 -5.15
CA THR A 465 6.89 -0.10 -4.11
C THR A 465 7.84 0.96 -4.66
N ASN A 466 8.68 0.61 -5.64
CA ASN A 466 9.70 1.49 -6.21
C ASN A 466 9.45 1.81 -7.69
N THR A 467 8.86 0.89 -8.47
CA THR A 467 8.64 1.11 -9.92
C THR A 467 7.59 2.18 -10.20
N SER A 468 6.67 2.42 -9.26
CA SER A 468 5.71 3.53 -9.34
C SER A 468 6.32 4.89 -8.96
N ASN A 469 7.61 4.95 -8.61
CA ASN A 469 8.27 6.15 -8.16
C ASN A 469 9.29 6.63 -9.20
N PRO A 470 8.92 7.63 -10.04
CA PRO A 470 9.81 8.16 -11.07
C PRO A 470 11.14 8.69 -10.52
N SER A 471 11.20 9.16 -9.29
CA SER A 471 12.42 9.72 -8.69
C SER A 471 13.52 8.66 -8.59
N VAL A 472 13.21 7.48 -8.04
CA VAL A 472 14.18 6.38 -7.92
C VAL A 472 14.45 5.68 -9.25
N MET A 473 13.45 5.58 -10.14
CA MET A 473 13.61 4.98 -11.46
C MET A 473 14.51 5.84 -12.38
N LEU A 474 14.27 7.16 -12.42
CA LEU A 474 15.14 8.09 -13.15
C LEU A 474 16.50 8.20 -12.48
N GLY A 475 16.56 8.18 -11.14
CA GLY A 475 17.81 8.13 -10.39
C GLY A 475 18.69 6.94 -10.79
N ALA A 476 18.10 5.75 -10.88
CA ALA A 476 18.78 4.54 -11.35
C ALA A 476 19.27 4.69 -12.80
N GLY A 477 18.45 5.22 -13.72
CA GLY A 477 18.85 5.45 -15.11
C GLY A 477 19.98 6.47 -15.26
N ILE A 478 19.96 7.55 -14.48
CA ILE A 478 21.02 8.56 -14.47
C ILE A 478 22.31 7.97 -13.91
N LEU A 479 22.23 7.13 -12.88
CA LEU A 479 23.38 6.42 -12.34
C LEU A 479 23.97 5.45 -13.37
N ALA A 480 23.13 4.67 -14.05
CA ALA A 480 23.56 3.76 -15.12
C ALA A 480 24.24 4.48 -16.29
N ARG A 481 23.80 5.70 -16.63
CA ARG A 481 24.46 6.52 -17.68
C ARG A 481 25.82 7.06 -17.23
N LYS A 482 26.04 7.23 -15.93
CA LYS A 482 27.27 7.79 -15.36
C LYS A 482 28.33 6.73 -15.04
N ALA A 483 27.90 5.53 -14.67
CA ALA A 483 28.75 4.35 -14.54
C ALA A 483 29.28 3.92 -15.91
#